data_AF-A0A420G1A2-F1
#
_entry.id   AF-A0A420G1A2-F1
#
_cell.length_a   1.000
_cell.length_b   1.000
_cell.length_c   1.000
_cell.angle_alpha   90.00
_cell.angle_beta   90.00
_cell.angle_gamma   90.00
#
_symmetry.space_group_name_H-M   'P 1'
#
loop_
_entity.id
_entity.type
_entity.pdbx_description
1 polymer ?
#
loop_
_entity_poly.entity_id
_entity_poly.type
_entity_poly.pdbx_seq_one_letter_code
_entity_poly.pdbx_strand_id
1 'polypeptide(L)'
;MQEMYKRVTETLKQRAQAIRADAIIGLSVDIDEISGKGSQMFMITVVGTPVHLKEVARVPMEKQDDLLDGELIQQKVRADIILENYKSVESINKDTAEFIATSGLREFVPLVFKAMNEDYGIEQTPKDKLEMLFRYFDYLPNEQAVAILYNASLEGNLTNTDKKVLIFKV
;
A
#
# COMPACT_ATOMS: atom_id res chain seq x y z
N MET A 1 -30.94 9.10 -7.77
CA MET A 1 -30.32 7.75 -7.88
C MET A 1 -29.16 7.57 -6.90
N GLN A 2 -28.09 8.38 -6.96
CA GLN A 2 -26.93 8.25 -6.04
C GLN A 2 -27.30 8.17 -4.55
N GLU A 3 -28.29 8.94 -4.12
CA GLU A 3 -28.71 8.97 -2.71
C GLU A 3 -29.42 7.69 -2.26
N MET A 4 -30.12 7.00 -3.17
CA MET A 4 -30.66 5.67 -2.88
C MET A 4 -29.53 4.67 -2.66
N TYR A 5 -28.57 4.57 -3.59
CA TYR A 5 -27.40 3.69 -3.46
C TYR A 5 -26.65 3.90 -2.16
N LYS A 6 -26.43 5.16 -1.78
CA LYS A 6 -25.80 5.50 -0.50
C LYS A 6 -26.59 4.92 0.67
N ARG A 7 -27.91 5.12 0.71
CA ARG A 7 -28.77 4.57 1.78
C ARG A 7 -28.74 3.05 1.86
N VAL A 8 -28.80 2.34 0.73
CA VAL A 8 -28.80 0.86 0.74
C VAL A 8 -27.44 0.32 1.18
N THR A 9 -26.35 0.94 0.73
CA THR A 9 -24.99 0.58 1.13
C THR A 9 -24.75 0.83 2.62
N GLU A 10 -25.22 1.97 3.15
CA GLU A 10 -25.14 2.30 4.58
C GLU A 10 -25.90 1.27 5.42
N THR A 11 -27.10 0.90 4.98
CA THR A 11 -27.92 -0.13 5.65
C THR A 11 -27.22 -1.49 5.65
N LEU A 12 -26.62 -1.88 4.54
CA LEU A 12 -25.86 -3.13 4.42
C LEU A 12 -24.63 -3.13 5.33
N LYS A 13 -23.89 -2.02 5.37
CA LYS A 13 -22.73 -1.83 6.27
C LYS A 13 -23.14 -1.95 7.73
N GLN A 14 -24.21 -1.29 8.14
CA GLN A 14 -24.73 -1.38 9.52
C GLN A 14 -25.08 -2.83 9.90
N ARG A 15 -25.68 -3.60 8.99
CA ARG A 15 -25.98 -5.02 9.22
C ARG A 15 -24.72 -5.88 9.32
N ALA A 16 -23.71 -5.65 8.49
CA ALA A 16 -22.44 -6.35 8.57
C ALA A 16 -21.68 -6.01 9.86
N GLN A 17 -21.71 -4.74 10.28
CA GLN A 17 -21.12 -4.28 11.55
C GLN A 17 -21.83 -4.89 12.76
N ALA A 18 -23.15 -5.08 12.71
CA ALA A 18 -23.92 -5.69 13.79
C ALA A 18 -23.47 -7.14 14.11
N ILE A 19 -22.94 -7.85 13.11
CA ILE A 19 -22.34 -9.19 13.25
C ILE A 19 -20.81 -9.17 13.30
N ARG A 20 -20.23 -7.97 13.54
CA ARG A 20 -18.80 -7.70 13.69
C ARG A 20 -17.92 -8.06 12.50
N ALA A 21 -18.50 -8.17 11.30
CA ALA A 21 -17.70 -8.42 10.10
C ALA A 21 -16.80 -7.24 9.75
N ASP A 22 -15.60 -7.55 9.27
CA ASP A 22 -14.58 -6.56 8.86
C ASP A 22 -14.76 -6.14 7.39
N ALA A 23 -15.33 -7.01 6.57
CA ALA A 23 -15.55 -6.78 5.15
C ALA A 23 -16.84 -7.42 4.63
N ILE A 24 -17.30 -6.97 3.47
CA ILE A 24 -18.40 -7.57 2.71
C ILE A 24 -17.84 -7.94 1.34
N ILE A 25 -17.89 -9.22 0.98
CA ILE A 25 -17.41 -9.74 -0.31
C ILE A 25 -18.58 -10.18 -1.20
N GLY A 26 -18.36 -10.21 -2.52
CA GLY A 26 -19.37 -10.63 -3.48
C GLY A 26 -20.59 -9.70 -3.49
N LEU A 27 -20.36 -8.38 -3.41
CA LEU A 27 -21.43 -7.40 -3.47
C LEU A 27 -22.10 -7.42 -4.85
N SER A 28 -23.41 -7.67 -4.89
CA SER A 28 -24.22 -7.56 -6.09
C SER A 28 -25.38 -6.62 -5.83
N VAL A 29 -25.64 -5.73 -6.79
CA VAL A 29 -26.73 -4.75 -6.74
C VAL A 29 -27.63 -4.99 -7.93
N ASP A 30 -28.92 -5.12 -7.66
CA ASP A 30 -29.96 -5.33 -8.66
C ASP A 30 -31.04 -4.26 -8.50
N ILE A 31 -31.59 -3.78 -9.62
CA ILE A 31 -32.59 -2.71 -9.63
C ILE A 31 -33.77 -3.15 -10.51
N ASP A 32 -34.90 -3.35 -9.86
CA ASP A 32 -36.14 -3.72 -10.51
C ASP A 32 -37.10 -2.53 -10.55
N GLU A 33 -37.75 -2.32 -11.69
CA GLU A 33 -38.91 -1.42 -11.75
C GLU A 33 -40.15 -2.16 -11.23
N ILE A 34 -40.76 -1.62 -10.18
CA ILE A 34 -42.03 -2.08 -9.64
C ILE A 34 -43.09 -1.02 -9.97
N SER A 35 -43.86 -1.26 -11.02
CA SER A 35 -44.84 -0.32 -11.56
C SER A 35 -46.23 -0.52 -10.96
N GLY A 36 -46.90 0.58 -10.60
CA GLY A 36 -48.29 0.60 -10.18
C GLY A 36 -49.01 1.85 -10.68
N LYS A 37 -49.96 1.66 -11.62
CA LYS A 37 -51.04 2.60 -11.95
C LYS A 37 -50.63 4.08 -12.15
N GLY A 38 -49.51 4.32 -12.83
CA GLY A 38 -49.04 5.67 -13.21
C GLY A 38 -47.87 6.23 -12.40
N SER A 39 -47.28 5.46 -11.47
CA SER A 39 -46.04 5.81 -10.78
C SER A 39 -44.96 4.75 -11.03
N GLN A 40 -43.75 5.20 -11.35
CA GLN A 40 -42.56 4.35 -11.46
C GLN A 40 -41.90 4.26 -10.08
N MET A 41 -41.93 3.08 -9.46
CA MET A 41 -41.13 2.79 -8.26
C MET A 41 -39.99 1.85 -8.65
N PHE A 42 -38.89 1.95 -7.93
CA PHE A 42 -37.71 1.11 -8.10
C PHE A 42 -37.44 0.35 -6.81
N MET A 43 -37.28 -0.96 -6.91
CA MET A 43 -36.77 -1.81 -5.86
C MET A 43 -35.27 -1.98 -6.08
N ILE A 44 -34.48 -1.69 -5.06
CA ILE A 44 -33.03 -1.91 -5.10
C ILE A 44 -32.71 -3.05 -4.14
N THR A 45 -32.15 -4.11 -4.69
CA THR A 45 -31.71 -5.28 -3.93
C THR A 45 -30.20 -5.27 -3.89
N VAL A 46 -29.64 -5.35 -2.68
CA VAL A 46 -28.19 -5.48 -2.49
C VAL A 46 -27.91 -6.73 -1.67
N VAL A 47 -27.05 -7.59 -2.20
CA VAL A 47 -26.61 -8.82 -1.54
C VAL A 47 -25.09 -8.83 -1.45
N GLY A 48 -24.58 -9.43 -0.38
CA GLY A 48 -23.15 -9.57 -0.14
C GLY A 48 -22.90 -10.47 1.07
N THR A 49 -21.72 -11.06 1.15
CA THR A 49 -21.35 -11.97 2.23
C THR A 49 -20.46 -11.23 3.23
N PRO A 50 -20.92 -11.04 4.48
CA PRO A 50 -20.10 -10.46 5.54
C PRO A 50 -19.04 -11.47 5.99
N VAL A 51 -17.78 -11.03 6.05
CA VAL A 51 -16.64 -11.89 6.40
C VAL A 51 -15.74 -11.20 7.43
N HIS A 52 -15.05 -12.02 8.24
CA HIS A 52 -13.95 -11.55 9.07
C HIS A 52 -12.65 -11.77 8.31
N LEU A 53 -11.83 -10.73 8.20
CA LEU A 53 -10.55 -10.82 7.53
C LEU A 53 -9.53 -11.35 8.52
N LYS A 54 -8.82 -12.40 8.14
CA LYS A 54 -7.58 -12.79 8.84
C LYS A 54 -6.43 -12.36 7.98
N GLU A 55 -5.54 -11.57 8.56
CA GLU A 55 -4.25 -11.29 7.94
C GLU A 55 -3.49 -12.61 7.85
N VAL A 56 -3.46 -13.19 6.66
CA VAL A 56 -2.62 -14.34 6.36
C VAL A 56 -1.28 -13.75 5.95
N ALA A 57 -0.19 -14.15 6.63
CA ALA A 57 1.15 -13.88 6.15
C ALA A 57 1.18 -14.20 4.65
N ARG A 58 1.49 -13.18 3.84
CA ARG A 58 1.26 -13.17 2.39
C ARG A 58 1.76 -14.47 1.78
N VAL A 59 0.84 -15.33 1.35
CA VAL A 59 1.18 -16.42 0.42
C VAL A 59 1.68 -15.71 -0.84
N PRO A 60 2.87 -16.04 -1.38
CA PRO A 60 3.27 -15.52 -2.67
C PRO A 60 2.17 -15.89 -3.67
N MET A 61 1.40 -14.91 -4.13
CA MET A 61 0.52 -15.13 -5.26
C MET A 61 1.42 -15.50 -6.43
N GLU A 62 1.33 -16.76 -6.88
CA GLU A 62 1.80 -17.10 -8.21
C GLU A 62 1.07 -16.17 -9.18
N LYS A 63 1.86 -15.41 -9.95
CA LYS A 63 1.38 -14.44 -10.92
C LYS A 63 0.35 -15.10 -11.83
N GLN A 64 -0.91 -14.67 -11.71
CA GLN A 64 -1.87 -14.89 -12.78
C GLN A 64 -1.69 -13.75 -13.77
N ASP A 65 -1.01 -14.08 -14.88
CA ASP A 65 -0.30 -13.16 -15.79
C ASP A 65 -1.21 -12.33 -16.74
N ASP A 66 -2.53 -12.28 -16.51
CA ASP A 66 -3.49 -11.75 -17.52
C ASP A 66 -4.31 -10.52 -17.09
N LEU A 67 -4.17 -10.04 -15.86
CA LEU A 67 -4.83 -8.81 -15.41
C LEU A 67 -3.77 -7.76 -15.06
N LEU A 68 -3.55 -6.84 -16.00
CA LEU A 68 -2.73 -5.66 -15.79
C LEU A 68 -3.44 -4.74 -14.78
N ASP A 69 -2.92 -4.71 -13.56
CA ASP A 69 -3.39 -3.79 -12.52
C ASP A 69 -3.01 -2.35 -12.89
N GLY A 70 -4.02 -1.54 -13.20
CA GLY A 70 -3.85 -0.13 -13.54
C GLY A 70 -3.24 0.69 -12.40
N GLU A 71 -3.44 0.27 -11.15
CA GLU A 71 -2.82 0.91 -9.98
C GLU A 71 -1.32 0.64 -9.95
N LEU A 72 -0.90 -0.60 -10.20
CA LEU A 72 0.51 -0.97 -10.28
C LEU A 72 1.24 -0.23 -11.40
N ILE A 73 0.58 -0.03 -12.55
CA ILE A 73 1.12 0.76 -13.66
C ILE A 73 1.31 2.22 -13.22
N GLN A 74 0.32 2.82 -12.56
CA GLN A 74 0.43 4.20 -12.07
C GLN A 74 1.55 4.35 -11.04
N GLN A 75 1.70 3.38 -10.14
CA GLN A 75 2.79 3.36 -9.16
C GLN A 75 4.16 3.26 -9.84
N LYS A 76 4.31 2.41 -10.87
CA LYS A 76 5.54 2.28 -11.65
C LYS A 76 5.88 3.54 -12.45
N VAL A 77 4.90 4.13 -13.15
CA VAL A 77 5.10 5.39 -13.88
C VAL A 77 5.49 6.51 -12.92
N ARG A 78 4.86 6.58 -11.74
CA ARG A 78 5.22 7.54 -10.70
C ARG A 78 6.64 7.31 -10.19
N ALA A 79 7.07 6.06 -10.02
CA ALA A 79 8.42 5.72 -9.61
C ALA A 79 9.46 6.16 -10.66
N ASP A 80 9.20 5.91 -11.94
CA ASP A 80 10.09 6.34 -13.03
C ASP A 80 10.23 7.86 -13.05
N ILE A 81 9.13 8.61 -12.95
CA ILE A 81 9.15 10.08 -12.88
C ILE A 81 9.98 10.57 -11.68
N ILE A 82 9.83 9.94 -10.52
CA ILE A 82 10.61 10.29 -9.33
C ILE A 82 12.09 10.04 -9.56
N LEU A 83 12.46 8.87 -10.10
CA LEU A 83 13.84 8.49 -10.35
C LEU A 83 14.51 9.35 -11.43
N GLU A 84 13.78 9.75 -12.47
CA GLU A 84 14.27 10.64 -13.54
C GLU A 84 14.46 12.09 -13.08
N ASN A 85 13.53 12.61 -12.27
CA ASN A 85 13.58 14.00 -11.80
C ASN A 85 14.43 14.17 -10.54
N TYR A 86 14.92 13.08 -9.97
CA TYR A 86 15.75 13.08 -8.78
C TYR A 86 17.13 13.70 -9.06
N LYS A 87 17.37 14.91 -8.53
CA LYS A 87 18.67 15.58 -8.59
C LYS A 87 19.46 15.46 -7.27
N SER A 88 18.79 15.67 -6.14
CA SER A 88 19.32 15.47 -4.78
C SER A 88 18.18 15.12 -3.83
N VAL A 89 18.48 14.46 -2.71
CA VAL A 89 17.46 14.09 -1.70
C VAL A 89 16.83 15.32 -1.04
N GLU A 90 17.52 16.45 -0.99
CA GLU A 90 16.97 17.72 -0.48
C GLU A 90 15.76 18.23 -1.30
N SER A 91 15.61 17.76 -2.54
CA SER A 91 14.46 18.10 -3.40
C SER A 91 13.22 17.22 -3.15
N ILE A 92 13.33 16.20 -2.27
CA ILE A 92 12.23 15.29 -1.97
C ILE A 92 11.29 15.94 -0.96
N ASN A 93 10.05 16.20 -1.39
CA ASN A 93 8.99 16.64 -0.49
C ASN A 93 8.51 15.49 0.41
N LYS A 94 7.84 15.84 1.51
CA LYS A 94 7.33 14.87 2.49
C LYS A 94 6.40 13.80 1.87
N ASP A 95 5.56 14.20 0.93
CA ASP A 95 4.61 13.28 0.27
C ASP A 95 5.31 12.25 -0.63
N THR A 96 6.40 12.64 -1.27
CA THR A 96 7.24 11.76 -2.09
C THR A 96 8.04 10.82 -1.20
N ALA A 97 8.56 11.29 -0.06
CA ALA A 97 9.22 10.45 0.92
C ALA A 97 8.27 9.39 1.49
N GLU A 98 7.04 9.76 1.85
CA GLU A 98 6.03 8.82 2.34
C GLU A 98 5.63 7.81 1.26
N PHE A 99 5.47 8.27 0.01
CA PHE A 99 5.19 7.36 -1.12
C PHE A 99 6.33 6.35 -1.31
N ILE A 100 7.59 6.80 -1.29
CA ILE A 100 8.73 5.89 -1.40
C ILE A 100 8.69 4.85 -0.27
N ALA A 101 8.53 5.30 0.97
CA ALA A 101 8.53 4.45 2.17
C ALA A 101 7.37 3.44 2.23
N THR A 102 6.28 3.67 1.52
CA THR A 102 5.08 2.80 1.56
C THR A 102 4.79 2.07 0.24
N SER A 103 5.51 2.40 -0.83
CA SER A 103 5.29 1.82 -2.17
C SER A 103 5.63 0.33 -2.29
N GLY A 104 6.61 -0.17 -1.51
CA GLY A 104 7.13 -1.53 -1.68
C GLY A 104 7.80 -1.79 -3.03
N LEU A 105 8.17 -0.73 -3.77
CA LEU A 105 8.83 -0.83 -5.08
C LEU A 105 10.35 -0.91 -4.91
N ARG A 106 10.99 -1.92 -5.52
CA ARG A 106 12.45 -2.16 -5.42
C ARG A 106 13.27 -1.09 -6.14
N GLU A 107 12.66 -0.38 -7.07
CA GLU A 107 13.26 0.65 -7.89
C GLU A 107 13.80 1.81 -7.03
N PHE A 108 13.26 1.99 -5.82
CA PHE A 108 13.75 2.99 -4.86
C PHE A 108 14.92 2.56 -4.00
N VAL A 109 15.39 1.30 -4.06
CA VAL A 109 16.54 0.82 -3.27
C VAL A 109 17.77 1.74 -3.39
N PRO A 110 18.21 2.15 -4.61
CA PRO A 110 19.38 3.02 -4.73
C PRO A 110 19.15 4.40 -4.09
N LEU A 111 17.92 4.91 -4.18
CA LEU A 111 17.53 6.19 -3.62
C LEU A 111 17.54 6.16 -2.08
N VAL A 112 16.98 5.10 -1.49
CA VAL A 112 16.94 4.89 -0.05
C VAL A 112 18.36 4.80 0.51
N PHE A 113 19.24 4.01 -0.09
CA PHE A 113 20.64 3.93 0.35
C PHE A 113 21.41 5.23 0.17
N LYS A 114 21.15 5.99 -0.91
CA LYS A 114 21.75 7.30 -1.10
C LYS A 114 21.31 8.30 -0.02
N ALA A 115 20.02 8.32 0.32
CA ALA A 115 19.49 9.16 1.38
C ALA A 115 20.02 8.80 2.78
N MET A 116 20.41 7.56 3.02
CA MET A 116 21.10 7.21 4.26
C MET A 116 22.51 7.77 4.34
N ASN A 117 23.26 7.64 3.25
CA ASN A 117 24.68 7.97 3.16
C ASN A 117 24.92 9.48 3.02
N GLU A 118 23.90 10.25 2.63
CA GLU A 118 23.95 11.71 2.62
C GLU A 118 23.81 12.29 4.03
N ASP A 119 24.78 13.13 4.39
CA ASP A 119 24.87 13.75 5.71
C ASP A 119 24.03 15.04 5.74
N TYR A 120 22.72 14.93 6.00
CA TYR A 120 21.87 16.10 6.24
C TYR A 120 22.28 16.74 7.56
N GLY A 121 22.76 17.98 7.49
CA GLY A 121 23.21 18.73 8.63
C GLY A 121 22.19 18.75 9.77
N ILE A 122 22.63 18.30 10.94
CA ILE A 122 22.25 18.63 12.33
C ILE A 122 20.76 18.49 12.76
N GLU A 123 19.76 18.58 11.88
CA GLU A 123 18.34 18.57 12.26
C GLU A 123 17.64 17.21 12.16
N GLN A 124 18.12 16.28 11.33
CA GLN A 124 17.57 14.93 11.27
C GLN A 124 18.34 14.00 12.20
N THR A 125 17.69 13.46 13.22
CA THR A 125 18.36 12.52 14.11
C THR A 125 18.65 11.21 13.36
N PRO A 126 19.76 10.50 13.67
CA PRO A 126 20.05 9.18 13.10
C PRO A 126 18.89 8.18 13.24
N LYS A 127 18.00 8.40 14.21
CA LYS A 127 16.81 7.61 14.46
C LYS A 127 15.73 7.80 13.39
N ASP A 128 15.53 9.02 12.89
CA ASP A 128 14.52 9.32 11.86
C ASP A 128 14.91 8.69 10.51
N LYS A 129 16.21 8.68 10.20
CA LYS A 129 16.77 8.02 9.01
C LYS A 129 16.55 6.50 9.04
N LEU A 130 16.80 5.88 10.20
CA LEU A 130 16.58 4.46 10.42
C LEU A 130 15.09 4.10 10.36
N GLU A 131 14.21 4.94 10.90
CA GLU A 131 12.77 4.71 10.87
C GLU A 131 12.21 4.72 9.44
N MET A 132 12.66 5.67 8.60
CA MET A 132 12.29 5.70 7.18
C MET A 132 12.76 4.45 6.44
N LEU A 133 13.97 3.96 6.74
CA LEU A 133 14.50 2.74 6.16
C LEU A 133 13.68 1.52 6.57
N PHE A 134 13.40 1.36 7.86
CA PHE A 134 12.58 0.26 8.33
C PHE A 134 11.20 0.29 7.72
N ARG A 135 10.60 1.48 7.63
CA ARG A 135 9.30 1.64 6.98
C ARG A 135 9.38 1.13 5.54
N TYR A 136 10.34 1.60 4.73
CA TYR A 136 10.51 1.11 3.36
C TYR A 136 10.63 -0.42 3.23
N PHE A 137 11.53 -1.04 4.01
CA PHE A 137 11.73 -2.48 3.95
C PHE A 137 10.58 -3.30 4.53
N ASP A 138 9.80 -2.76 5.47
CA ASP A 138 8.59 -3.39 6.01
C ASP A 138 7.49 -3.54 4.93
N TYR A 139 7.50 -2.71 3.88
CA TYR A 139 6.58 -2.83 2.74
C TYR A 139 7.10 -3.74 1.61
N LEU A 140 8.36 -4.17 1.65
CA LEU A 140 8.92 -5.13 0.69
C LEU A 140 8.68 -6.59 1.13
N PRO A 141 8.54 -7.55 0.20
CA PRO A 141 8.48 -8.96 0.56
C PRO A 141 9.76 -9.41 1.28
N ASN A 142 9.62 -10.14 2.38
CA ASN A 142 10.74 -10.51 3.28
C ASN A 142 11.95 -11.11 2.56
N GLU A 143 11.75 -12.05 1.64
CA GLU A 143 12.85 -12.66 0.87
C GLU A 143 13.66 -11.63 0.09
N GLN A 144 12.98 -10.60 -0.44
CA GLN A 144 13.57 -9.54 -1.24
C GLN A 144 14.28 -8.53 -0.35
N ALA A 145 13.63 -8.13 0.75
CA ALA A 145 14.22 -7.24 1.74
C ALA A 145 15.51 -7.83 2.31
N VAL A 146 15.47 -9.10 2.73
CA VAL A 146 16.64 -9.84 3.25
C VAL A 146 17.75 -9.90 2.21
N ALA A 147 17.43 -10.25 0.95
CA ALA A 147 18.43 -10.30 -0.11
C ALA A 147 19.09 -8.94 -0.38
N ILE A 148 18.29 -7.86 -0.45
CA ILE A 148 18.78 -6.49 -0.69
C ILE A 148 19.67 -6.04 0.47
N LEU A 149 19.23 -6.21 1.71
CA LEU A 149 19.97 -5.81 2.91
C LEU A 149 21.26 -6.60 3.08
N TYR A 150 21.23 -7.90 2.79
CA TYR A 150 22.42 -8.76 2.84
C TYR A 150 23.46 -8.33 1.81
N ASN A 151 23.04 -8.11 0.56
CA ASN A 151 23.92 -7.63 -0.50
C ASN A 151 24.50 -6.25 -0.18
N ALA A 152 23.68 -5.33 0.34
CA ALA A 152 24.14 -4.01 0.76
C ALA A 152 25.17 -4.07 1.91
N SER A 153 25.05 -5.05 2.81
CA SER A 153 26.03 -5.29 3.87
C SER A 153 27.38 -5.76 3.33
N LEU A 154 27.36 -6.63 2.32
CA LEU A 154 28.55 -7.14 1.64
C LEU A 154 29.25 -6.06 0.81
N GLU A 155 28.48 -5.21 0.13
CA GLU A 155 29.00 -4.12 -0.71
C GLU A 155 29.51 -2.91 0.10
N GLY A 156 29.30 -2.90 1.42
CA GLY A 156 29.75 -1.80 2.29
C GLY A 156 28.87 -0.55 2.24
N ASN A 157 27.69 -0.64 1.64
CA ASN A 157 26.72 0.46 1.51
C ASN A 157 25.98 0.79 2.81
N LEU A 158 26.15 -0.04 3.85
CA LEU A 158 25.57 0.12 5.18
C LEU A 158 26.67 0.46 6.20
N THR A 159 26.43 1.46 7.04
CA THR A 159 27.36 1.78 8.15
C THR A 159 27.31 0.70 9.23
N ASN A 160 28.35 0.62 10.07
CA ASN A 160 28.38 -0.33 11.20
C ASN A 160 27.23 -0.12 12.20
N THR A 161 26.67 1.10 12.27
CA THR A 161 25.49 1.41 13.07
C THR A 161 24.25 0.78 12.44
N ASP A 162 24.05 0.96 11.14
CA ASP A 162 22.91 0.39 10.40
C ASP A 162 22.91 -1.14 10.47
N LYS A 163 24.09 -1.76 10.31
CA LYS A 163 24.27 -3.21 10.44
C LYS A 163 23.84 -3.74 11.80
N LYS A 164 24.16 -3.02 12.89
CA LYS A 164 23.75 -3.44 14.24
C LYS A 164 22.23 -3.39 14.39
N VAL A 165 21.56 -2.33 13.93
CA VAL A 165 20.11 -2.20 14.09
C VAL A 165 19.34 -3.20 13.21
N LEU A 166 19.85 -3.51 12.00
CA LEU A 166 19.28 -4.51 11.11
C LEU A 166 19.33 -5.94 11.67
N ILE A 167 20.39 -6.29 12.42
CA ILE A 167 20.54 -7.62 13.05
C ILE A 167 19.50 -7.85 14.17
N PHE A 168 18.93 -6.82 14.78
CA PHE A 168 17.96 -6.96 15.88
C PHE A 168 16.49 -7.11 15.43
N LYS A 169 16.19 -6.98 14.14
CA LYS A 169 14.80 -7.04 13.62
C LYS A 169 14.53 -8.28 12.73
N VAL A 170 15.57 -9.02 12.32
CA VAL A 170 15.46 -10.28 11.56
C VAL A 170 15.43 -11.47 12.51
#